data_AF-A0A7V5WHE5-F1
#
_entry.id   AF-A0A7V5WHE5-F1
#
_cell.length_a   1.000
_cell.length_b   1.000
_cell.length_c   1.000
_cell.angle_alpha   90.00
_cell.angle_beta   90.00
_cell.angle_gamma   90.00
#
_symmetry.space_group_name_H-M   'P 1'
#
loop_
_entity.id
_entity.type
_entity.pdbx_description
1 polymer ?
#
loop_
_entity_poly.entity_id
_entity_poly.type
_entity_poly.pdbx_seq_one_letter_code
_entity_poly.pdbx_strand_id
1 'polypeptide(L)'
;MWHCNWGYPFGHGWFAGHGLLGTLFGLLLLLLVLSLAVNAIRSVITKAGGDRDRDRRDSLEILRMKLARGEISEEEYQRIRNILRE
;
A
#
# COMPACT_ATOMS: atom_id res chain seq x y z
N MET A 1 -22.57 -39.10 38.70
CA MET A 1 -23.22 -38.34 37.59
C MET A 1 -22.27 -37.22 37.24
N TRP A 2 -21.54 -37.37 36.14
CA TRP A 2 -20.53 -36.41 35.71
C TRP A 2 -21.21 -35.17 35.14
N HIS A 3 -21.08 -34.03 35.82
CA HIS A 3 -21.55 -32.74 35.32
C HIS A 3 -20.60 -32.28 34.21
N CYS A 4 -20.97 -32.57 32.97
CA CYS A 4 -20.40 -31.94 31.79
C CYS A 4 -20.84 -30.47 31.74
N ASN A 5 -20.20 -29.61 32.53
CA ASN A 5 -20.23 -28.17 32.31
C ASN A 5 -19.22 -27.81 31.21
N TRP A 6 -19.54 -28.18 29.97
CA TRP A 6 -18.85 -27.69 28.78
C TRP A 6 -19.43 -26.33 28.37
N GLY A 7 -19.59 -25.44 29.35
CA GLY A 7 -19.83 -24.02 29.13
C GLY A 7 -18.49 -23.36 28.81
N TYR A 8 -18.25 -23.13 27.53
CA TYR A 8 -17.19 -22.30 26.97
C TYR A 8 -16.77 -21.16 27.93
N PRO A 9 -15.54 -21.13 28.48
CA PRO A 9 -15.03 -19.99 29.23
C PRO A 9 -14.50 -18.89 28.31
N PHE A 10 -14.98 -18.79 27.08
CA PHE A 10 -14.65 -17.68 26.18
C PHE A 10 -15.77 -16.66 26.19
N GLY A 11 -15.75 -15.78 27.18
CA GLY A 11 -16.71 -14.68 27.23
C GLY A 11 -16.51 -13.69 28.37
N HIS A 12 -15.38 -13.70 29.06
CA HIS A 12 -14.99 -12.65 30.00
C HIS A 12 -13.70 -11.98 29.53
N GLY A 13 -13.72 -11.55 28.26
CA GLY A 13 -12.83 -10.49 27.81
C GLY A 13 -13.39 -9.16 28.32
N TRP A 14 -12.50 -8.23 28.67
CA TRP A 14 -12.76 -6.84 29.12
C TRP A 14 -13.74 -6.01 28.25
N PHE A 15 -14.30 -6.58 27.18
CA PHE A 15 -15.32 -6.00 26.32
C PHE A 15 -16.75 -6.11 26.87
N ALA A 16 -17.02 -6.95 27.87
CA ALA A 16 -18.35 -7.14 28.45
C ALA A 16 -18.75 -6.06 29.50
N GLY A 17 -18.16 -4.85 29.44
CA GLY A 17 -18.30 -3.84 30.49
C GLY A 17 -19.07 -2.56 30.16
N HIS A 18 -19.42 -2.28 28.90
CA HIS A 18 -19.98 -0.96 28.51
C HIS A 18 -21.25 -0.99 27.64
N GLY A 19 -21.97 -2.11 27.61
CA GLY A 19 -23.20 -2.24 26.81
C GLY A 19 -22.96 -2.01 25.31
N LEU A 20 -24.06 -1.78 24.57
CA LEU A 20 -24.06 -1.53 23.12
C LEU A 20 -23.08 -0.42 22.69
N LEU A 21 -22.91 0.62 23.52
CA LEU A 21 -22.01 1.74 23.25
C LEU A 21 -20.53 1.33 23.33
N GLY A 22 -20.15 0.51 24.32
CA GLY A 22 -18.78 -0.01 24.43
C GLY A 22 -18.42 -0.93 23.26
N THR A 23 -19.36 -1.76 22.82
CA THR A 23 -19.15 -2.62 21.65
C THR A 23 -19.04 -1.82 20.35
N LEU A 24 -19.84 -0.77 20.18
CA LEU A 24 -19.76 0.13 19.02
C LEU A 24 -18.42 0.88 18.98
N PHE A 25 -17.98 1.41 20.12
CA PHE A 25 -16.72 2.14 20.21
C PHE A 25 -15.50 1.22 20.00
N GLY A 26 -15.56 -0.01 20.55
CA GLY A 26 -14.54 -1.03 20.32
C GLY A 26 -14.46 -1.46 18.85
N LEU A 27 -15.60 -1.66 18.19
CA LEU A 27 -15.66 -1.97 16.77
C LEU A 27 -15.10 -0.82 15.92
N LEU A 28 -15.42 0.43 16.26
CA LEU A 28 -14.94 1.61 15.56
C LEU A 28 -13.42 1.76 15.69
N LEU A 29 -12.86 1.54 16.88
CA LEU A 29 -11.40 1.52 17.08
C LEU A 29 -10.74 0.39 16.30
N LEU A 30 -11.34 -0.80 16.26
CA LEU A 30 -10.82 -1.92 15.48
C LEU A 30 -10.79 -1.59 13.99
N LEU A 31 -11.89 -1.04 13.45
CA LEU A 31 -11.97 -0.59 12.06
C LEU A 31 -10.96 0.51 11.75
N LEU A 32 -10.74 1.45 12.68
CA LEU A 32 -9.74 2.50 12.53
C LEU A 32 -8.33 1.92 12.41
N VAL A 33 -7.95 1.01 13.31
CA VAL A 33 -6.64 0.32 13.28
C VAL A 33 -6.48 -0.47 11.99
N LEU A 34 -7.51 -1.21 11.57
CA LEU A 34 -7.49 -1.99 10.35
C LEU A 34 -7.33 -1.10 9.11
N SER A 35 -8.04 0.03 9.07
CA SER A 35 -7.94 1.03 8.01
C SER A 35 -6.54 1.64 7.93
N LEU A 36 -5.93 1.99 9.07
CA LEU A 36 -4.55 2.48 9.13
C LEU A 36 -3.57 1.42 8.60
N ALA A 37 -3.70 0.17 9.04
CA ALA A 37 -2.84 -0.93 8.60
C ALA A 37 -2.94 -1.15 7.07
N VAL A 38 -4.16 -1.20 6.52
CA VAL A 38 -4.39 -1.34 5.08
C VAL A 38 -3.82 -0.15 4.31
N ASN A 39 -3.99 1.08 4.80
CA ASN A 39 -3.45 2.27 4.13
C ASN A 39 -1.91 2.29 4.16
N ALA A 40 -1.30 1.89 5.28
CA ALA A 40 0.16 1.76 5.39
C ALA A 40 0.69 0.70 4.41
N ILE A 41 0.06 -0.48 4.35
CA ILE A 41 0.42 -1.54 3.41
C ILE A 41 0.24 -1.08 1.97
N ARG A 42 -0.90 -0.45 1.64
CA ARG A 42 -1.16 0.11 0.30
C ARG A 42 -0.10 1.14 -0.07
N SER A 43 0.24 2.07 0.81
CA SER A 43 1.27 3.09 0.57
C SER A 43 2.64 2.48 0.26
N VAL A 44 3.03 1.44 1.00
CA VAL A 44 4.29 0.70 0.78
C VAL A 44 4.24 -0.08 -0.53
N ILE A 45 3.13 -0.76 -0.84
CA ILE A 45 2.95 -1.50 -2.10
C ILE A 45 2.89 -0.56 -3.31
N THR A 46 2.22 0.59 -3.20
CA THR A 46 2.16 1.60 -4.27
C THR A 46 3.50 2.28 -4.50
N LYS A 47 4.33 2.43 -3.46
CA LYS A 47 5.73 2.87 -3.64
C LYS A 47 6.57 1.79 -4.34
N ALA A 48 6.38 0.51 -4.01
CA ALA A 48 7.11 -0.58 -4.66
C ALA A 48 6.68 -0.83 -6.12
N GLY A 49 5.43 -0.49 -6.48
CA GLY A 49 4.89 -0.65 -7.84
C GLY A 49 4.93 0.60 -8.73
N GLY A 50 4.99 1.80 -8.14
CA GLY A 50 4.89 3.09 -8.83
C GLY A 50 6.22 3.77 -9.18
N ASP A 51 7.35 3.26 -8.68
CA ASP A 51 8.67 3.85 -8.92
C ASP A 51 9.18 3.56 -10.34
N ARG A 52 8.98 2.34 -10.85
CA ARG A 52 9.46 1.96 -12.20
C ARG A 52 8.85 2.81 -13.32
N ASP A 53 7.58 3.19 -13.23
CA ASP A 53 6.94 4.00 -14.27
C ASP A 53 7.30 5.49 -14.13
N ARG A 54 7.54 5.97 -12.90
CA ARG A 54 8.06 7.32 -12.65
C ARG A 54 9.50 7.47 -13.13
N ASP A 55 10.39 6.58 -12.73
CA ASP A 55 11.80 6.59 -13.15
C ASP A 55 11.94 6.51 -14.67
N ARG A 56 11.09 5.71 -15.33
CA ARG A 56 11.08 5.57 -16.79
C ARG A 56 10.57 6.85 -17.48
N ARG A 57 9.58 7.54 -16.91
CA ARG A 57 9.12 8.85 -17.39
C ARG A 57 10.20 9.92 -17.26
N ASP A 58 10.83 10.01 -16.09
CA ASP A 58 11.91 10.97 -15.82
C ASP A 58 13.12 10.72 -16.75
N SER A 59 13.49 9.46 -16.96
CA SER A 59 14.57 9.07 -17.88
C SER A 59 14.30 9.49 -19.33
N LEU A 60 13.05 9.33 -19.81
CA LEU A 60 12.66 9.77 -21.15
C LEU A 60 12.65 11.30 -21.30
N GLU A 61 12.30 12.02 -20.24
CA GLU A 61 12.31 13.49 -20.23
C GLU A 61 13.74 14.03 -20.28
N ILE A 62 14.68 13.43 -19.54
CA ILE A 62 16.11 13.76 -19.60
C ILE A 62 16.66 13.57 -21.01
N LEU A 63 16.31 12.46 -21.69
CA LEU A 63 16.72 12.21 -23.07
C LEU A 63 16.21 13.26 -24.05
N ARG A 64 14.96 13.70 -23.91
CA ARG A 64 14.40 14.78 -24.75
C ARG A 64 15.14 16.10 -24.53
N MET A 65 15.48 16.42 -23.28
CA MET A 65 16.22 17.63 -22.96
C MET A 65 17.62 17.62 -23.59
N LYS A 66 18.31 16.47 -23.57
CA LYS A 66 19.63 16.31 -24.23
C LYS A 66 19.55 16.44 -25.76
N LEU A 67 18.51 15.89 -26.37
CA LEU A 67 18.25 16.06 -27.81
C LEU A 67 17.99 17.52 -28.16
N ALA A 68 17.18 18.23 -27.38
CA ALA A 68 16.89 19.65 -27.59
C ALA A 68 18.14 20.54 -27.41
N ARG A 69 19.08 20.12 -26.57
CA ARG A 69 20.39 20.77 -26.41
C ARG A 69 21.38 20.43 -27.52
N GLY A 70 21.07 19.44 -28.37
CA GLY A 70 21.98 18.94 -29.40
C GLY A 70 23.15 18.13 -28.86
N GLU A 71 23.10 17.68 -27.61
CA GLU A 71 24.15 16.87 -26.97
C GLU A 71 24.18 15.43 -27.51
N ILE A 72 23.07 14.99 -28.13
CA ILE A 72 22.90 13.66 -28.73
C ILE A 72 22.27 13.78 -30.12
N SER A 73 22.63 12.87 -31.03
CA SER A 73 22.00 12.78 -32.34
C SER A 73 20.62 12.10 -32.26
N GLU A 74 19.79 12.31 -33.27
CA GLU A 74 18.46 11.69 -33.35
C GLU A 74 18.54 10.15 -33.41
N GLU A 75 19.57 9.61 -34.07
CA GLU A 75 19.83 8.17 -34.15
C GLU A 75 20.13 7.57 -32.76
N GLU A 76 20.90 8.30 -31.96
CA GLU A 76 21.29 7.90 -30.61
C GLU A 76 20.12 7.99 -29.65
N TYR A 77 19.29 9.03 -29.78
CA TYR A 77 18.01 9.14 -29.08
C TYR A 77 17.09 7.94 -29.34
N GLN A 78 16.91 7.54 -30.60
CA GLN A 78 16.04 6.41 -30.96
C GLN A 78 16.55 5.08 -30.38
N ARG A 79 17.87 4.84 -30.41
CA ARG A 79 18.46 3.64 -29.79
C ARG A 79 18.14 3.57 -28.30
N ILE A 80 18.42 4.63 -27.54
CA ILE A 80 18.22 4.63 -26.08
C ILE A 80 16.72 4.58 -25.73
N ARG A 81 15.87 5.28 -26.50
CA ARG A 81 14.42 5.22 -26.34
C ARG A 81 13.85 3.82 -26.53
N ASN A 82 14.40 3.04 -27.46
CA ASN A 82 13.99 1.65 -27.68
C ASN A 82 14.43 0.75 -26.52
N ILE A 83 15.66 0.90 -26.03
CA ILE A 83 16.18 0.16 -24.87
C ILE A 83 15.35 0.43 -23.61
N LEU A 84 14.97 1.70 -23.37
CA LEU A 84 14.11 2.08 -22.26
C LEU A 84 12.66 1.63 -22.43
N ARG A 85 12.25 1.22 -23.64
CA ARG A 85 10.90 0.75 -23.93
C ARG A 85 10.74 -0.76 -23.74
N GLU A 86 11.81 -1.51 -23.88
CA GLU A 86 11.90 -2.93 -23.55
C GLU A 86 11.90 -3.14 -22.02
#